data_AF-A0A0L0SVF2-F1
#
_entry.id   AF-A0A0L0SVF2-F1
#
_cell.length_a   1.000
_cell.length_b   1.000
_cell.length_c   1.000
_cell.angle_alpha   90.00
_cell.angle_beta   90.00
_cell.angle_gamma   90.00
#
_symmetry.space_group_name_H-M   'P 1'
#
loop_
_entity.id
_entity.type
_entity.pdbx_description
1 polymer ?
#
loop_
_entity_poly.entity_id
_entity_poly.type
_entity_poly.pdbx_seq_one_letter_code
_entity_poly.pdbx_strand_id
1 'polypeptide(L)'
;MVLKRYYLKDQGPGKPPLPKRCARQVLVPMDIRFDAFTTDTSTDNLSAPHHAGSTLVLRAVICHLGESPTAGHFVTYVNATPLSGADAAAAAAGPTWLRFDGVKDEGKIQCFTTTAAITRQFMDEVAKNAYMLFYEWVPASQSTVPAAESDTDSTASAGGLGRRDECRIM
;
A
#
# COMPACT_ATOMS: atom_id res chain seq x y z
N MET A 1 8.33 0.25 7.53
CA MET A 1 8.34 1.70 7.82
C MET A 1 7.44 2.00 9.01
N VAL A 2 7.72 3.06 9.79
CA VAL A 2 6.92 3.45 10.97
C VAL A 2 6.56 4.93 10.88
N LEU A 3 5.28 5.28 11.07
CA LEU A 3 4.84 6.67 11.14
C LEU A 3 4.94 7.18 12.58
N LYS A 4 5.78 8.20 12.80
CA LYS A 4 5.94 8.84 14.12
C LYS A 4 4.69 9.65 14.48
N ARG A 5 3.67 8.98 15.01
CA ARG A 5 2.41 9.60 15.44
C ARG A 5 2.43 10.11 16.87
N TYR A 6 3.39 9.74 17.69
CA TYR A 6 3.45 10.15 19.08
C TYR A 6 4.62 11.10 19.32
N TYR A 7 4.38 12.14 20.11
CA TYR A 7 5.39 13.07 20.59
C TYR A 7 5.13 13.39 22.06
N LEU A 8 6.17 13.82 22.76
CA LEU A 8 6.06 14.31 24.12
C LEU A 8 5.68 15.79 24.08
N LYS A 9 4.53 16.14 24.67
CA LYS A 9 4.10 17.53 24.82
C LYS A 9 4.52 18.03 26.21
N ASP A 10 5.26 19.12 26.22
CA ASP A 10 5.60 19.83 27.46
C ASP A 10 4.33 20.38 28.13
N GLN A 11 4.26 20.24 29.45
CA GLN A 11 3.14 20.63 30.30
C GLN A 11 3.46 21.85 31.18
N GLY A 12 4.68 22.38 31.07
CA GLY A 12 5.17 23.49 31.87
C GLY A 12 6.04 23.03 33.06
N PRO A 13 6.59 23.99 33.82
CA PRO A 13 7.59 23.71 34.85
C PRO A 13 7.05 22.78 35.94
N GLY A 14 7.83 21.75 36.27
CA GLY A 14 7.54 20.79 37.34
C GLY A 14 6.57 19.66 36.97
N LYS A 15 6.05 19.61 35.73
CA LYS A 15 5.18 18.53 35.26
C LYS A 15 5.92 17.63 34.27
N PRO A 16 5.79 16.29 34.37
CA PRO A 16 6.37 15.41 33.36
C PRO A 16 5.69 15.62 32.00
N PRO A 17 6.42 15.44 30.89
CA PRO A 17 5.83 15.57 29.56
C PRO A 17 4.80 14.47 29.33
N LEU A 18 3.71 14.82 28.65
CA LEU A 18 2.63 13.88 28.35
C LEU A 18 2.72 13.43 26.89
N PRO A 19 2.64 12.11 26.60
CA PRO A 19 2.51 11.64 25.23
C PRO A 19 1.25 12.21 24.57
N LYS A 20 1.40 12.76 23.37
CA LYS A 20 0.29 13.25 22.56
C LYS A 20 0.38 12.68 21.15
N ARG A 21 -0.78 12.31 20.61
CA ARG A 21 -0.92 11.84 19.24
C ARG A 21 -0.97 13.00 18.24
N CYS A 22 -0.35 12.79 17.09
CA CYS A 22 -0.49 13.59 15.89
C CYS A 22 -1.60 12.99 15.02
N ALA A 23 -2.75 13.66 14.97
CA ALA A 23 -3.91 13.25 14.19
C ALA A 23 -3.81 13.59 12.69
N ARG A 24 -2.63 14.01 12.20
CA ARG A 24 -2.43 14.38 10.81
C ARG A 24 -2.69 13.16 9.91
N GLN A 25 -3.49 13.36 8.87
CA GLN A 25 -3.68 12.36 7.83
C GLN A 25 -2.41 12.22 6.98
N VAL A 26 -2.03 10.98 6.70
CA VAL A 26 -0.89 10.65 5.85
C VAL A 26 -1.38 9.72 4.77
N LEU A 27 -1.33 10.16 3.52
CA LEU A 27 -1.63 9.29 2.38
C LEU A 27 -0.52 8.24 2.26
N VAL A 28 -0.94 6.98 2.26
CA VAL A 28 -0.03 5.82 2.15
C VAL A 28 -0.12 5.29 0.72
N PRO A 29 0.95 5.39 -0.08
CA PRO A 29 0.94 4.86 -1.44
C PRO A 29 0.94 3.32 -1.42
N MET A 30 0.19 2.70 -2.33
CA MET A 30 0.19 1.24 -2.49
C MET A 30 1.52 0.75 -3.06
N ASP A 31 2.11 1.53 -3.95
CA ASP A 31 3.35 1.22 -4.64
C ASP A 31 4.30 2.41 -4.56
N ILE A 32 5.58 2.14 -4.31
CA ILE A 32 6.61 3.17 -4.33
C ILE A 32 7.75 2.68 -5.21
N ARG A 33 8.14 3.48 -6.21
CA ARG A 33 9.30 3.14 -7.03
C ARG A 33 10.55 3.15 -6.15
N PHE A 34 11.31 2.06 -6.19
CA PHE A 34 12.45 1.88 -5.29
C PHE A 34 13.62 2.80 -5.67
N ASP A 35 13.75 3.08 -6.97
CA ASP A 35 14.74 4.00 -7.54
C ASP A 35 14.66 5.42 -6.94
N ALA A 36 13.48 5.84 -6.47
CA ALA A 36 13.30 7.14 -5.81
C ALA A 36 14.10 7.30 -4.50
N PHE A 37 14.62 6.21 -3.93
CA PHE A 37 15.36 6.22 -2.66
C PHE A 37 16.82 5.81 -2.78
N THR A 38 17.26 5.35 -3.95
CA THR A 38 18.64 4.93 -4.19
C THR A 38 19.39 6.02 -4.94
N THR A 39 20.56 6.40 -4.43
CA THR A 39 21.49 7.25 -5.18
C THR A 39 22.32 6.34 -6.09
N ASP A 40 22.25 6.57 -7.40
CA ASP A 40 23.12 5.92 -8.38
C ASP A 40 24.57 6.32 -8.11
N THR A 41 25.25 5.53 -7.27
CA THR A 41 26.64 5.74 -6.87
C THR A 41 27.60 4.83 -7.64
N SER A 42 27.11 3.96 -8.52
CA SER A 42 27.96 3.15 -9.38
C SER A 42 28.41 3.98 -10.58
N THR A 43 29.66 4.44 -10.54
CA THR A 43 30.40 5.05 -11.65
C THR A 43 30.73 4.09 -12.79
N ASP A 44 30.22 2.86 -12.75
CA ASP A 44 30.39 1.86 -13.81
C ASP A 44 29.25 2.00 -14.82
N ASN A 45 29.45 2.93 -15.77
CA ASN A 45 28.50 3.33 -16.83
C ASN A 45 28.20 2.22 -17.87
N LEU A 46 28.39 0.94 -17.54
CA LEU A 46 28.23 -0.19 -18.45
C LEU A 46 27.15 -1.20 -18.02
N SER A 47 26.58 -1.07 -16.82
CA SER A 47 25.44 -1.89 -16.38
C SER A 47 24.32 -1.01 -15.84
N ALA A 48 23.10 -1.21 -16.33
CA ALA A 48 21.90 -0.59 -15.75
C ALA A 48 21.86 -0.89 -14.23
N PRO A 49 21.45 0.08 -13.38
CA PRO A 49 21.40 -0.15 -11.95
C PRO A 49 20.58 -1.40 -11.65
N HIS A 50 21.10 -2.31 -10.83
CA HIS A 50 20.48 -3.61 -10.57
C HIS A 50 19.06 -3.53 -9.97
N HIS A 51 18.64 -2.32 -9.58
CA HIS A 51 17.35 -2.02 -8.99
C HIS A 51 16.45 -1.13 -9.87
N ALA A 52 16.90 -0.74 -11.07
CA ALA A 52 16.11 0.05 -12.00
C ALA A 52 14.79 -0.65 -12.32
N GLY A 53 13.67 0.05 -12.09
CA GLY A 53 12.32 -0.49 -12.30
C GLY A 53 11.78 -1.38 -11.18
N SER A 54 12.51 -1.57 -10.07
CA SER A 54 11.98 -2.30 -8.90
C SER A 54 11.02 -1.43 -8.10
N THR A 55 10.03 -2.06 -7.46
CA THR A 55 8.94 -1.37 -6.75
C THR A 55 8.78 -1.94 -5.35
N LEU A 56 8.47 -1.09 -4.39
CA LEU A 56 8.01 -1.46 -3.05
C LEU A 56 6.49 -1.53 -3.06
N VAL A 57 5.92 -2.72 -2.88
CA VAL A 57 4.46 -2.95 -2.84
C VAL A 57 4.00 -3.08 -1.40
N LEU A 58 2.96 -2.34 -1.03
CA LEU A 58 2.39 -2.37 0.32
C LEU A 58 1.68 -3.70 0.56
N ARG A 59 2.13 -4.43 1.59
CA ARG A 59 1.60 -5.75 1.98
C ARG A 59 0.75 -5.70 3.22
N ALA A 60 1.10 -4.86 4.18
CA ALA A 60 0.30 -4.73 5.38
C ALA A 60 0.41 -3.34 6.00
N VAL A 61 -0.67 -2.96 6.69
CA VAL A 61 -0.72 -1.74 7.51
C VAL A 61 -1.29 -2.08 8.87
N ILE A 62 -0.56 -1.73 9.92
CA ILE A 62 -1.07 -1.77 11.28
C ILE A 62 -1.55 -0.37 11.63
N CYS A 63 -2.85 -0.23 11.90
CA CYS A 63 -3.48 0.99 12.38
C CYS A 63 -3.61 0.94 13.90
N HIS A 64 -3.33 2.07 14.55
CA HIS A 64 -3.58 2.24 15.98
C HIS A 64 -4.71 3.24 16.21
N LEU A 65 -5.79 2.77 16.83
CA LEU A 65 -7.02 3.49 17.13
C LEU A 65 -7.01 3.83 18.63
N GLY A 66 -6.31 4.89 19.00
CA GLY A 66 -6.22 5.38 20.37
C GLY A 66 -5.49 6.71 20.42
N GLU A 67 -5.54 7.40 21.55
CA GLU A 67 -4.87 8.71 21.73
C GLU A 67 -3.54 8.62 22.51
N SER A 68 -3.26 7.46 23.11
CA SER A 68 -2.06 7.20 23.91
C SER A 68 -1.25 6.04 23.31
N PRO A 69 0.09 6.07 23.35
CA PRO A 69 0.88 4.92 22.93
C PRO A 69 0.64 3.66 23.78
N THR A 70 0.14 3.80 25.01
CA THR A 70 -0.10 2.71 25.94
C THR A 70 -1.55 2.22 25.99
N ALA A 71 -2.46 2.86 25.24
CA ALA A 71 -3.88 2.50 25.25
C ALA A 71 -4.52 2.70 23.88
N GLY A 72 -5.45 1.83 23.52
CA GLY A 72 -6.18 1.88 22.26
C GLY A 72 -6.39 0.50 21.67
N HIS A 73 -6.73 0.47 20.39
CA HIS A 73 -7.02 -0.75 19.65
C HIS A 73 -6.18 -0.84 18.38
N PHE A 74 -5.79 -2.04 17.99
CA PHE A 74 -5.04 -2.26 16.75
C PHE A 74 -5.90 -2.98 15.72
N VAL A 75 -5.90 -2.44 14.52
CA VAL A 75 -6.54 -3.02 13.34
C VAL A 75 -5.47 -3.23 12.28
N THR A 76 -5.49 -4.40 11.64
CA THR A 76 -4.50 -4.74 10.61
C THR A 76 -5.16 -4.88 9.26
N TYR A 77 -4.53 -4.30 8.25
CA TYR A 77 -4.85 -4.46 6.85
C TYR A 77 -3.80 -5.33 6.19
N VAL A 78 -4.21 -6.31 5.38
CA VAL A 78 -3.31 -7.20 4.65
C VAL A 78 -3.71 -7.25 3.19
N ASN A 79 -2.74 -7.04 2.30
CA ASN A 79 -2.88 -7.22 0.88
C ASN A 79 -2.78 -8.71 0.55
N ALA A 80 -3.91 -9.32 0.20
CA ALA A 80 -3.98 -10.72 -0.20
C ALA A 80 -3.72 -10.92 -1.71
N THR A 81 -3.44 -9.85 -2.45
CA THR A 81 -3.10 -9.93 -3.87
C THR A 81 -1.77 -10.67 -4.05
N PRO A 82 -1.70 -11.73 -4.87
CA PRO A 82 -0.43 -12.40 -5.18
C PRO A 82 0.51 -11.46 -5.93
N LEU A 83 1.81 -11.52 -5.63
CA LEU A 83 2.83 -10.66 -6.24
C LEU A 83 3.54 -11.27 -7.45
N SER A 84 3.50 -12.61 -7.61
CA SER A 84 4.24 -13.30 -8.68
C SER A 84 3.31 -14.13 -9.56
N GLY A 85 3.67 -14.22 -10.84
CA GLY A 85 2.89 -14.87 -11.92
C GLY A 85 2.72 -16.39 -11.82
N ALA A 86 2.81 -16.99 -10.63
CA ALA A 86 2.44 -18.38 -10.42
C ALA A 86 0.92 -18.61 -10.63
N ASP A 87 0.10 -17.57 -10.44
CA ASP A 87 -1.33 -17.59 -10.74
C ASP A 87 -1.73 -16.34 -11.54
N ALA A 88 -1.52 -16.39 -12.86
CA ALA A 88 -2.00 -15.36 -13.78
C ALA A 88 -3.52 -15.11 -13.66
N ALA A 89 -4.28 -16.14 -13.26
CA ALA A 89 -5.71 -16.04 -12.97
C ALA A 89 -6.01 -15.20 -11.71
N ALA A 90 -5.16 -15.25 -10.68
CA ALA A 90 -5.33 -14.46 -9.47
C ALA A 90 -4.88 -13.00 -9.66
N ALA A 91 -3.90 -12.74 -10.52
CA ALA A 91 -3.55 -11.38 -10.94
C ALA A 91 -4.69 -10.69 -11.71
N ALA A 92 -5.49 -11.45 -12.46
CA ALA A 92 -6.68 -10.93 -13.17
C ALA A 92 -7.86 -10.61 -12.23
N ALA A 93 -7.88 -11.13 -11.00
CA ALA A 93 -8.98 -10.94 -10.05
C ALA A 93 -9.00 -9.57 -9.37
N GLY A 94 -8.00 -8.71 -9.63
CA GLY A 94 -7.90 -7.38 -9.06
C GLY A 94 -7.39 -7.37 -7.61
N PRO A 95 -7.18 -6.18 -7.04
CA PRO A 95 -6.56 -6.05 -5.71
C PRO A 95 -7.50 -6.55 -4.62
N THR A 96 -6.99 -7.38 -3.72
CA THR A 96 -7.74 -7.88 -2.55
C THR A 96 -7.07 -7.45 -1.26
N TRP A 97 -7.82 -6.76 -0.40
CA TRP A 97 -7.39 -6.33 0.93
C TRP A 97 -8.29 -6.91 2.01
N LEU A 98 -7.67 -7.38 3.09
CA LEU A 98 -8.34 -7.97 4.25
C LEU A 98 -8.13 -7.07 5.47
N ARG A 99 -9.18 -6.81 6.24
CA ARG A 99 -9.12 -6.08 7.51
C ARG A 99 -9.43 -7.01 8.67
N PHE A 100 -8.51 -7.03 9.63
CA PHE A 100 -8.56 -7.81 10.85
C PHE A 100 -8.77 -6.87 12.03
N ASP A 101 -9.90 -7.05 12.72
CA ASP A 101 -10.35 -6.23 13.82
C ASP A 101 -10.78 -7.16 14.95
N GLY A 102 -9.84 -7.50 15.83
CA GLY A 102 -9.99 -8.54 16.85
C GLY A 102 -11.01 -8.26 17.95
N VAL A 103 -11.80 -7.19 17.84
CA VAL A 103 -12.80 -6.76 18.83
C VAL A 103 -14.24 -6.96 18.33
N LYS A 104 -14.46 -7.12 17.02
CA LYS A 104 -15.83 -7.38 16.53
C LYS A 104 -16.20 -8.82 16.83
N ASP A 105 -17.25 -9.01 17.64
CA ASP A 105 -17.76 -10.26 18.23
C ASP A 105 -18.08 -11.41 17.25
N GLU A 106 -17.86 -11.23 15.94
CA GLU A 106 -18.09 -12.28 14.93
C GLU A 106 -16.80 -12.80 14.27
N GLY A 107 -15.61 -12.30 14.61
CA GLY A 107 -14.36 -12.76 13.98
C GLY A 107 -14.31 -12.59 12.46
N LYS A 108 -15.23 -11.80 11.88
CA LYS A 108 -15.38 -11.64 10.44
C LYS A 108 -14.27 -10.72 9.91
N ILE A 109 -13.33 -11.33 9.19
CA ILE A 109 -12.38 -10.64 8.33
C ILE A 109 -13.18 -9.88 7.28
N GLN A 110 -12.98 -8.56 7.19
CA GLN A 110 -13.62 -7.77 6.14
C GLN A 110 -12.77 -7.81 4.89
N CYS A 111 -13.38 -8.14 3.75
CA CYS A 111 -12.69 -8.24 2.46
C CYS A 111 -13.09 -7.06 1.56
N PHE A 112 -12.09 -6.44 0.94
CA PHE A 112 -12.24 -5.35 -0.02
C PHE A 112 -11.56 -5.75 -1.33
N THR A 113 -12.35 -5.97 -2.37
CA THR A 113 -11.87 -6.43 -3.69
C THR A 113 -11.97 -5.37 -4.79
N THR A 114 -12.67 -4.26 -4.52
CA THR A 114 -12.82 -3.18 -5.50
C THR A 114 -11.91 -2.01 -5.17
N THR A 115 -11.32 -1.40 -6.20
CA THR A 115 -10.47 -0.20 -6.04
C THR A 115 -11.19 0.90 -5.27
N ALA A 116 -12.49 1.11 -5.51
CA ALA A 116 -13.29 2.11 -4.79
C ALA A 116 -13.41 1.80 -3.28
N ALA A 117 -13.69 0.54 -2.92
CA ALA A 117 -13.80 0.13 -1.52
C ALA A 117 -12.46 0.22 -0.79
N ILE A 118 -11.39 -0.22 -1.45
CA ILE A 118 -10.02 -0.12 -0.93
C ILE A 118 -9.63 1.35 -0.74
N THR A 119 -9.84 2.18 -1.75
CA THR A 119 -9.51 3.62 -1.69
C THR A 119 -10.24 4.31 -0.56
N ARG A 120 -11.56 4.08 -0.44
CA ARG A 120 -12.36 4.62 0.66
C ARG A 120 -11.78 4.22 2.01
N GLN A 121 -11.49 2.94 2.22
CA GLN A 121 -10.99 2.46 3.50
C GLN A 121 -9.60 3.03 3.83
N PHE A 122 -8.76 3.19 2.81
CA PHE A 122 -7.44 3.80 2.96
C PHE A 122 -7.52 5.29 3.31
N MET A 123 -8.44 6.04 2.70
CA MET A 123 -8.64 7.46 3.02
C MET A 123 -9.31 7.66 4.38
N ASP A 124 -10.29 6.82 4.71
CA ASP A 124 -11.13 7.00 5.90
C ASP A 124 -10.46 6.52 7.19
N GLU A 125 -9.73 5.39 7.17
CA GLU A 125 -9.14 4.80 8.38
C GLU A 125 -7.61 4.76 8.32
N VAL A 126 -7.01 4.24 7.24
CA VAL A 126 -5.55 4.06 7.15
C VAL A 126 -4.82 5.40 7.21
N ALA A 127 -5.26 6.41 6.46
CA ALA A 127 -4.58 7.70 6.43
C ALA A 127 -4.54 8.38 7.81
N LYS A 128 -5.59 8.20 8.61
CA LYS A 128 -5.71 8.76 9.97
C LYS A 128 -4.93 7.95 11.00
N ASN A 129 -4.84 6.63 10.83
CA ASN A 129 -4.46 5.73 11.93
C ASN A 129 -3.23 4.84 11.66
N ALA A 130 -2.71 4.79 10.44
CA ALA A 130 -1.57 3.95 10.08
C ALA A 130 -0.37 4.21 10.99
N TYR A 131 0.15 3.18 11.64
CA TYR A 131 1.26 3.27 12.58
C TYR A 131 2.50 2.55 12.04
N MET A 132 2.33 1.33 11.56
CA MET A 132 3.39 0.56 10.90
C MET A 132 2.96 0.15 9.50
N LEU A 133 3.89 0.24 8.55
CA LEU A 133 3.68 -0.08 7.14
C LEU A 133 4.70 -1.13 6.73
N PHE A 134 4.25 -2.19 6.08
CA PHE A 134 5.09 -3.28 5.58
C PHE A 134 5.02 -3.25 4.06
N TYR A 135 6.15 -2.90 3.45
CA TYR A 135 6.35 -2.98 2.01
C TYR A 135 7.23 -4.19 1.70
N GLU A 136 6.90 -4.85 0.61
CA GLU A 136 7.70 -5.93 0.04
C GLU A 136 8.38 -5.42 -1.23
N TRP A 137 9.65 -5.76 -1.39
CA TRP A 137 10.42 -5.39 -2.57
C TRP A 137 10.13 -6.35 -3.71
N VAL A 138 9.71 -5.81 -4.84
CA VAL A 138 9.40 -6.54 -6.07
C VAL A 138 10.43 -6.15 -7.13
N PRO A 139 11.24 -7.11 -7.62
CA PRO A 139 12.19 -6.85 -8.70
C PRO A 139 11.47 -6.41 -9.99
N ALA A 140 12.17 -5.63 -10.82
CA ALA A 140 11.65 -5.15 -12.11
C ALA A 140 11.13 -6.28 -13.03
N SER A 141 11.79 -7.44 -13.04
CA SER A 141 11.38 -8.62 -13.83
C SER A 141 10.04 -9.22 -13.41
N GLN A 142 9.54 -8.87 -12.22
CA GLN A 142 8.28 -9.33 -11.66
C GLN A 142 7.29 -8.18 -11.47
N SER A 143 7.69 -6.95 -11.81
CA SER A 143 6.82 -5.79 -11.69
C SER A 143 5.83 -5.79 -12.86
N THR A 144 4.54 -5.76 -12.54
CA THR A 144 3.46 -5.53 -13.51
C THR A 144 3.22 -4.04 -13.75
N VAL A 145 3.98 -3.15 -13.09
CA VAL A 145 3.90 -1.71 -13.31
C VAL A 145 4.64 -1.41 -14.62
N PRO A 146 3.96 -0.93 -15.67
CA PRO A 146 4.63 -0.58 -16.91
C PRO A 146 5.66 0.51 -16.61
N ALA A 147 6.91 0.25 -16.98
CA ALA A 147 7.90 1.32 -17.08
C ALA A 147 7.31 2.38 -18.01
N ALA A 148 7.26 3.63 -17.56
CA ALA A 148 6.76 4.73 -18.38
C ALA A 148 7.49 4.67 -19.74
N GLU A 149 6.73 4.36 -20.78
CA GLU A 149 7.24 4.24 -22.14
C GLU A 149 7.84 5.59 -22.53
N SER A 150 9.14 5.59 -22.82
CA SER A 150 9.75 6.67 -23.57
C SER A 150 9.04 6.77 -24.91
N ASP A 151 8.42 7.93 -25.18
CA ASP A 151 7.78 8.29 -26.44
C ASP A 151 8.62 7.83 -27.65
N THR A 152 8.14 6.78 -28.31
CA THR A 152 8.42 6.56 -29.73
C THR A 152 7.10 6.41 -30.45
N ASP A 153 6.70 7.52 -31.07
CA ASP A 153 5.64 7.66 -32.05
C ASP A 153 5.73 6.57 -33.12
N SER A 154 4.64 5.80 -33.28
CA SER A 154 4.38 4.98 -34.45
C SER A 154 2.88 4.69 -34.55
N THR A 155 2.20 5.55 -35.28
CA THR A 155 0.85 5.39 -35.81
C THR A 155 0.62 4.04 -36.53
N ALA A 156 -0.44 3.29 -36.19
CA ALA A 156 -1.28 2.52 -37.15
C ALA A 156 -2.57 1.91 -36.53
N SER A 157 -3.71 2.47 -36.95
CA SER A 157 -5.02 1.89 -37.31
C SER A 157 -5.64 0.62 -36.67
N ALA A 158 -6.89 0.83 -36.19
CA ALA A 158 -8.15 0.14 -36.54
C ALA A 158 -8.60 -1.18 -35.84
N GLY A 159 -9.79 -1.11 -35.21
CA GLY A 159 -10.86 -2.10 -35.42
C GLY A 159 -11.52 -2.76 -34.20
N GLY A 160 -12.78 -2.41 -33.92
CA GLY A 160 -13.85 -3.44 -33.89
C GLY A 160 -14.37 -4.02 -32.56
N LEU A 161 -15.57 -3.57 -32.20
CA LEU A 161 -16.73 -4.29 -31.63
C LEU A 161 -16.64 -4.96 -30.24
N GLY A 162 -17.65 -4.64 -29.42
CA GLY A 162 -17.84 -5.13 -28.07
C GLY A 162 -18.54 -6.48 -27.93
N ARG A 163 -18.57 -6.96 -26.69
CA ARG A 163 -19.54 -7.93 -26.16
C ARG A 163 -19.71 -7.70 -24.66
N ARG A 164 -20.96 -7.68 -24.23
CA ARG A 164 -21.38 -7.75 -22.83
C ARG A 164 -21.58 -9.23 -22.53
N ASP A 165 -20.92 -9.75 -21.51
CA ASP A 165 -21.24 -11.07 -20.96
C ASP A 165 -21.61 -10.92 -19.49
N GLU A 166 -22.86 -11.28 -19.21
CA GLU A 166 -23.45 -11.43 -17.89
C GLU A 166 -22.85 -12.65 -17.19
N CYS A 167 -22.38 -12.47 -15.95
CA CYS A 167 -21.85 -13.58 -15.15
C CYS A 167 -22.97 -14.18 -14.30
N ARG A 168 -23.34 -15.43 -14.59
CA ARG A 168 -24.33 -16.23 -13.83
C ARG A 168 -23.58 -17.28 -13.02
N ILE A 169 -23.72 -17.23 -11.71
CA ILE A 169 -23.05 -18.12 -10.74
C ILE A 169 -23.93 -19.36 -10.50
N MET A 170 -23.30 -20.54 -10.48
CA MET A 170 -23.81 -21.77 -9.82
C MET A 170 -23.22 -21.87 -8.42
#